data_AF-A0AA38CXD9-F1
#
_entry.id   AF-A0AA38CXD9-F1
#
_cell.length_a   1.000
_cell.length_b   1.000
_cell.length_c   1.000
_cell.angle_alpha   90.00
_cell.angle_beta   90.00
_cell.angle_gamma   90.00
#
_symmetry.space_group_name_H-M   'P 1'
#
loop_
_entity.id
_entity.type
_entity.pdbx_description
1 polymer ?
#
loop_
_entity_poly.entity_id
_entity_poly.type
_entity_poly.pdbx_seq_one_letter_code
_entity_poly.pdbx_strand_id
1 'polypeptide(L)'
;MAEKRSYIKQISNDKNIINALAIDQRGALKKMINKYQDEPASAEQISKFKKIVSAELTTYTSAILLDPEYGLSAAQVKDVDAGELLAYE
;
A
#
# COMPACT_ATOMS: atom_id res chain seq x y z
N MET A 1 8.52 12.83 20.99
CA MET A 1 9.24 13.37 19.80
C MET A 1 10.27 12.38 19.23
N ALA A 2 11.06 11.70 20.07
CA ALA A 2 12.00 10.68 19.62
C ALA A 2 11.32 9.54 18.82
N GLU A 3 10.17 9.05 19.29
CA GLU A 3 9.41 7.99 18.60
C GLU A 3 8.90 8.41 17.21
N LYS A 4 8.29 9.60 17.09
CA LYS A 4 7.86 10.13 15.78
C LYS A 4 9.01 10.19 14.78
N ARG A 5 10.20 10.62 15.22
CA ARG A 5 11.39 10.64 14.37
C ARG A 5 11.82 9.24 13.95
N SER A 6 11.68 8.24 14.83
CA SER A 6 11.93 6.83 14.51
C SER A 6 10.95 6.32 13.43
N TYR A 7 9.65 6.57 13.58
CA TYR A 7 8.65 6.16 12.59
C TYR A 7 8.87 6.85 11.23
N ILE A 8 9.18 8.14 11.22
CA ILE A 8 9.50 8.86 9.97
C ILE A 8 10.74 8.25 9.28
N LYS A 9 11.75 7.84 10.06
CA LYS A 9 12.92 7.16 9.50
C LYS A 9 12.57 5.81 8.89
N GLN A 10 11.66 5.04 9.49
CA GLN A 10 11.23 3.74 8.97
C GLN A 10 10.48 3.82 7.62
N ILE A 11 9.88 4.99 7.31
CA ILE A 11 9.22 5.22 6.02
C ILE A 11 10.09 6.00 5.02
N SER A 12 11.34 6.27 5.35
CA SER A 12 12.30 6.99 4.52
C SER A 12 13.42 6.05 4.05
N ASN A 13 14.00 6.32 2.89
CA ASN A 13 15.19 5.59 2.42
C ASN A 13 16.48 6.08 3.11
N ASP A 14 17.61 5.48 2.72
CA ASP A 14 18.97 5.79 3.19
C ASP A 14 19.38 7.26 3.02
N LYS A 15 18.78 7.97 2.05
CA LYS A 15 18.99 9.40 1.78
C LYS A 15 18.03 10.30 2.55
N ASN A 16 17.24 9.75 3.48
CA ASN A 16 16.17 10.46 4.21
C ASN A 16 15.07 11.02 3.29
N ILE A 17 14.81 10.37 2.16
CA ILE A 17 13.73 10.73 1.23
C ILE A 17 12.60 9.72 1.41
N ILE A 18 11.35 10.20 1.45
CA ILE A 18 10.16 9.34 1.44
C ILE A 18 9.79 9.07 -0.03
N ASN A 19 10.22 7.93 -0.56
CA ASN A 19 9.77 7.41 -1.86
C ASN A 19 8.72 6.32 -1.63
N ALA A 20 7.55 6.72 -1.14
CA ALA A 20 6.47 5.80 -0.79
C ALA A 20 5.56 5.48 -1.99
N LEU A 21 5.09 4.24 -2.05
CA LEU A 21 4.03 3.78 -2.96
C LEU A 21 2.66 3.99 -2.33
N ALA A 22 1.73 4.63 -3.05
CA ALA A 22 0.36 4.84 -2.56
C ALA A 22 -0.64 3.93 -3.27
N ILE A 23 -1.27 3.02 -2.52
CA ILE A 23 -2.33 2.15 -3.00
C ILE A 23 -3.50 1.99 -2.00
N ASP A 24 -3.91 3.11 -1.39
CA ASP A 24 -5.06 3.21 -0.49
C ASP A 24 -6.40 3.39 -1.24
N GLN A 25 -6.40 3.44 -2.58
CA GLN A 25 -7.61 3.68 -3.33
C GLN A 25 -8.61 2.53 -3.14
N ARG A 26 -9.83 2.86 -2.72
CA ARG A 26 -10.97 1.94 -2.56
C ARG A 26 -11.88 2.00 -3.78
N GLY A 27 -12.88 2.88 -3.73
CA GLY A 27 -13.87 3.03 -4.80
C GLY A 27 -13.27 3.40 -6.16
N ALA A 28 -12.17 4.16 -6.20
CA ALA A 28 -11.50 4.49 -7.45
C ALA A 28 -10.87 3.25 -8.11
N LEU A 29 -10.19 2.40 -7.34
CA LEU A 29 -9.64 1.14 -7.83
C LEU A 29 -10.75 0.19 -8.30
N LYS A 30 -11.84 0.08 -7.54
CA LYS A 30 -13.03 -0.68 -7.93
C LYS A 30 -13.57 -0.22 -9.29
N LYS A 31 -13.70 1.10 -9.50
CA LYS A 31 -14.14 1.69 -10.77
C LYS A 31 -13.15 1.40 -11.92
N MET A 32 -11.85 1.34 -11.65
CA MET A 32 -10.85 1.02 -12.66
C MET A 32 -10.93 -0.44 -13.10
N ILE A 33 -11.07 -1.39 -12.17
CA ILE A 33 -11.20 -2.82 -12.49
C ILE A 33 -12.48 -3.09 -13.29
N ASN A 34 -13.61 -2.50 -12.88
CA ASN A 34 -14.90 -2.67 -13.55
C ASN A 34 -14.93 -2.21 -15.02
N LYS A 35 -13.95 -1.40 -15.47
CA LYS A 35 -13.87 -1.02 -16.90
C LYS A 35 -13.47 -2.18 -17.82
N TYR A 36 -12.94 -3.26 -17.25
CA TYR A 36 -12.33 -4.36 -17.99
C TYR A 36 -13.00 -5.71 -17.70
N GLN A 37 -14.17 -5.72 -17.08
CA GLN A 37 -14.99 -6.91 -16.81
C GLN A 37 -16.47 -6.53 -16.68
N ASP A 38 -17.38 -7.45 -16.99
CA ASP A 38 -18.82 -7.22 -16.90
C ASP A 38 -19.33 -7.33 -15.45
N GLU A 39 -18.72 -8.21 -14.65
CA GLU A 39 -19.09 -8.43 -13.26
C GLU A 39 -18.50 -7.35 -12.33
N PRO A 40 -19.20 -6.94 -11.26
CA PRO A 40 -18.65 -6.02 -10.28
C PRO A 40 -17.40 -6.58 -9.59
N ALA A 41 -16.34 -5.78 -9.48
CA ALA A 41 -15.13 -6.17 -8.78
C ALA A 41 -15.42 -6.51 -7.31
N SER A 42 -15.02 -7.72 -6.93
CA SER A 42 -15.14 -8.26 -5.59
C SER A 42 -14.08 -7.68 -4.64
N ALA A 43 -14.35 -7.76 -3.34
CA ALA A 43 -13.37 -7.39 -2.31
C ALA A 43 -12.08 -8.21 -2.41
N GLU A 44 -12.20 -9.50 -2.77
CA GLU A 44 -11.06 -10.39 -2.96
C GLU A 44 -10.18 -9.96 -4.14
N GLN A 45 -10.79 -9.59 -5.28
CA GLN A 45 -10.03 -9.08 -6.43
C GLN A 45 -9.26 -7.80 -6.08
N ILE A 46 -9.89 -6.86 -5.37
CA ILE A 46 -9.24 -5.62 -4.93
C ILE A 46 -8.07 -5.94 -3.98
N SER A 47 -8.30 -6.79 -2.97
CA SER A 47 -7.27 -7.17 -2.01
C SER A 47 -6.11 -7.92 -2.67
N LYS A 48 -6.40 -8.84 -3.61
CA LYS A 48 -5.40 -9.57 -4.40
C LYS A 48 -4.55 -8.63 -5.25
N PHE A 49 -5.17 -7.64 -5.90
CA PHE A 49 -4.43 -6.63 -6.66
C PHE A 49 -3.45 -5.88 -5.75
N LYS A 50 -3.89 -5.44 -4.57
CA LYS A 50 -3.02 -4.76 -3.60
C LYS A 50 -1.88 -5.65 -3.11
N LYS A 51 -2.14 -6.94 -2.86
CA LYS A 51 -1.09 -7.91 -2.49
C LYS A 51 -0.02 -8.03 -3.56
N ILE A 52 -0.41 -8.16 -4.83
CA ILE A 52 0.53 -8.26 -5.95
C ILE A 52 1.37 -6.99 -6.04
N VAL A 53 0.73 -5.82 -6.02
CA VAL A 53 1.45 -4.53 -6.05
C VAL A 53 2.41 -4.39 -4.88
N SER A 54 1.97 -4.77 -3.67
CA SER A 54 2.83 -4.75 -2.48
C SER A 54 4.03 -5.66 -2.64
N ALA A 55 3.83 -6.94 -2.98
CA ALA A 55 4.91 -7.92 -3.09
C ALA A 55 5.92 -7.58 -4.20
N GLU A 56 5.46 -7.07 -5.34
CA GLU A 56 6.32 -6.85 -6.51
C GLU A 56 7.03 -5.49 -6.50
N LEU A 57 6.42 -4.45 -5.91
CA LEU A 57 6.93 -3.08 -6.05
C LEU A 57 7.58 -2.52 -4.79
N THR A 58 7.32 -3.09 -3.61
CA THR A 58 7.82 -2.49 -2.37
C THR A 58 9.33 -2.61 -2.19
N THR A 59 9.99 -3.57 -2.85
CA THR A 59 11.46 -3.67 -2.93
C THR A 59 12.13 -2.42 -3.54
N TYR A 60 11.36 -1.57 -4.23
CA TYR A 60 11.87 -0.32 -4.84
C TYR A 60 11.45 0.95 -4.08
N THR A 61 10.75 0.84 -2.97
CA THR A 61 10.13 1.97 -2.26
C THR A 61 10.48 1.98 -0.78
N SER A 62 10.55 3.16 -0.17
CA SER A 62 10.82 3.24 1.28
C SER A 62 9.62 2.86 2.14
N ALA A 63 8.40 2.93 1.59
CA ALA A 63 7.18 2.60 2.30
C ALA A 63 6.01 2.36 1.36
N ILE A 64 4.92 1.81 1.91
CA ILE A 64 3.64 1.68 1.23
C ILE A 64 2.51 2.32 2.06
N LEU A 65 1.61 3.06 1.41
CA LEU A 65 0.36 3.57 1.97
C LEU A 65 -0.81 2.69 1.51
N LEU A 66 -1.55 2.16 2.48
CA LEU A 66 -2.66 1.22 2.29
C LEU A 66 -3.91 1.69 3.03
N ASP A 67 -5.06 1.14 2.66
CA ASP A 67 -6.31 1.29 3.41
C ASP A 67 -6.56 0.06 4.32
N PRO A 68 -7.25 0.25 5.46
CA PRO A 68 -7.55 -0.85 6.37
C PRO A 68 -8.62 -1.83 5.84
N GLU A 69 -9.40 -1.46 4.81
CA GLU A 69 -10.51 -2.28 4.30
C GLU A 69 -10.03 -3.42 3.40
N TYR A 70 -9.12 -3.13 2.44
CA TYR A 70 -8.60 -4.12 1.49
C TYR A 70 -7.09 -4.36 1.60
N GLY A 71 -6.36 -3.47 2.28
CA GLY A 71 -4.90 -3.40 2.26
C GLY A 71 -4.17 -4.16 3.37
N LEU A 72 -4.83 -4.59 4.46
CA LEU A 72 -4.15 -5.28 5.58
C LEU A 72 -3.41 -6.54 5.15
N SER A 73 -3.96 -7.26 4.19
CA SER A 73 -3.36 -8.49 3.66
C SER A 73 -2.18 -8.19 2.71
N ALA A 74 -2.13 -6.99 2.14
CA ALA A 74 -1.02 -6.49 1.31
C ALA A 74 0.14 -5.98 2.18
N ALA A 75 -0.16 -5.37 3.33
CA ALA A 75 0.80 -4.99 4.36
C ALA A 75 1.65 -6.18 4.85
N GLN A 76 1.07 -7.38 4.89
CA GLN A 76 1.77 -8.61 5.32
C GLN A 76 2.78 -9.15 4.30
N VAL A 77 2.69 -8.73 3.04
CA VAL A 77 3.54 -9.25 1.94
C VAL A 77 4.43 -8.18 1.32
N LYS A 78 4.48 -6.98 1.92
CA LYS A 78 5.44 -5.95 1.53
C LYS A 78 6.86 -6.41 1.83
N ASP A 79 7.82 -5.78 1.18
CA ASP A 79 9.24 -5.91 1.45
C ASP A 79 9.53 -5.61 2.93
N VAL A 80 10.45 -6.40 3.51
CA VAL A 80 10.80 -6.30 4.93
C VAL A 80 11.36 -4.92 5.29
N ASP A 81 12.01 -4.26 4.34
CA ASP A 81 12.65 -2.95 4.53
C ASP A 81 11.71 -1.78 4.23
N ALA A 82 10.55 -2.03 3.59
CA ALA A 82 9.57 -0.98 3.31
C ALA A 82 8.75 -0.66 4.56
N GLY A 83 8.66 0.62 4.94
CA GLY A 83 7.73 1.09 5.97
C GLY A 83 6.26 0.96 5.58
N GLU A 84 5.36 1.24 6.52
CA GLU A 84 3.91 1.12 6.31
C GLU A 84 3.18 2.38 6.81
N LEU A 85 2.19 2.81 6.04
CA LEU A 85 1.21 3.81 6.44
C LEU A 85 -0.20 3.27 6.19
N LEU A 86 -1.12 3.57 7.10
CA LEU A 86 -2.53 3.25 6.95
C LEU A 86 -3.35 4.53 6.87
N ALA A 87 -4.25 4.60 5.89
CA ALA A 87 -5.19 5.70 5.73
C ALA A 87 -6.18 5.76 6.91
N TYR A 88 -6.52 6.99 7.31
CA TYR A 88 -7.53 7.28 8.34
C TYR A 88 -8.19 8.63 8.03
N GLU A 89 -9.18 8.59 7.14
CA GLU A 89 -10.03 9.74 6.79
C GLU A 89 -11.22 9.99 7.74
#